data_AF-A0A1X2H1L7-F1
#
_entry.id   AF-A0A1X2H1L7-F1
#
_cell.length_a   1.000
_cell.length_b   1.000
_cell.length_c   1.000
_cell.angle_alpha   90.00
_cell.angle_beta   90.00
_cell.angle_gamma   90.00
#
_symmetry.space_group_name_H-M   'P 1'
#
loop_
_entity.id
_entity.type
_entity.pdbx_description
1 polymer ?
#
loop_
_entity_poly.entity_id
_entity_poly.type
_entity_poly.pdbx_seq_one_letter_code
_entity_poly.pdbx_strand_id
1 'polypeptide(L)'
;MNTNVALEQLVNRQVQDELLQQTRLAVTSLIEAYPHEFGLENLIIADAFYMTSVPEKLAQLYQEICDYCTENAIKFDHGWHWSLIWRQQLSYRALGEKYGRELVIATAHPRARKAVAQFYHDELDPYMQWFPWSWFSSMQFIGAGGFSAVYSTTISQPYDLEPLRIAVKIVDDKILNEISVQSKAFLPLLFQGLTVCESTGDLMMVMKLSNDGNLEDHMQQLPLGDLDLKTITGTILRLAANLADLHKVGMCHRNVHPRNIVCTDSDYFLVDYRFSTPSKESSSVTALTKAVYGRLPYIAPEVRQGIYTEKSDIYSLGVIIWQLVSKVIFPSPDVLLDSTTTTGDDNVYRIEHVPVPEWYQKLYVACLEPRPENRPEATEIIQALQPIHENLDFSVPLDRRVTEHIVARRAEVANHLRTYSKVKGAVSPSATRLYTLANLPNTSHLLNLPFTNVPFSVAWLPTSPTPSLDPSLSEFIMDLASASSNTGSVDPALASANDPSTAAPGTLTPSSLQQSQHLQQQQQQQQHQ
;
A
#
# COMPACT_ATOMS: atom_id res chain seq x y z
N MET A 1 46.36 -8.73 -14.75
CA MET A 1 45.18 -9.29 -14.06
C MET A 1 43.95 -8.38 -14.17
N ASN A 2 44.02 -7.07 -13.90
CA ASN A 2 42.86 -6.17 -14.05
C ASN A 2 42.31 -6.00 -15.48
N THR A 3 43.12 -6.17 -16.53
CA THR A 3 42.69 -6.01 -17.92
C THR A 3 41.85 -7.18 -18.45
N ASN A 4 42.10 -8.42 -18.00
CA ASN A 4 41.28 -9.58 -18.37
C ASN A 4 39.90 -9.52 -17.74
N VAL A 5 39.81 -9.11 -16.47
CA VAL A 5 38.51 -8.95 -15.79
C VAL A 5 37.65 -7.86 -16.45
N ALA A 6 38.26 -6.74 -16.84
CA ALA A 6 37.56 -5.67 -17.55
C ALA A 6 37.11 -6.10 -18.96
N LEU A 7 37.90 -6.91 -19.66
CA LEU A 7 37.56 -7.44 -20.98
C LEU A 7 36.43 -8.49 -20.89
N GLU A 8 36.50 -9.41 -19.93
CA GLU A 8 35.44 -10.39 -19.66
C GLU A 8 34.13 -9.70 -19.27
N GLN A 9 34.17 -8.65 -18.44
CA GLN A 9 32.99 -7.84 -18.11
C GLN A 9 32.42 -7.07 -19.31
N LEU A 10 33.26 -6.67 -20.25
CA LEU A 10 32.82 -6.00 -21.48
C LEU A 10 32.16 -7.00 -22.43
N VAL A 11 32.77 -8.17 -22.64
CA VAL A 11 32.23 -9.24 -23.47
C VAL A 11 30.89 -9.74 -22.90
N ASN A 12 30.81 -9.98 -21.59
CA ASN A 12 29.56 -10.40 -20.93
C ASN A 12 28.44 -9.37 -21.10
N ARG A 13 28.75 -8.07 -21.02
CA ARG A 13 27.76 -7.01 -21.28
C ARG A 13 27.31 -7.00 -22.74
N GLN A 14 28.25 -7.12 -23.68
CA GLN A 14 27.93 -7.13 -25.10
C GLN A 14 27.03 -8.32 -25.47
N VAL A 15 27.33 -9.51 -24.93
CA VAL A 15 26.52 -10.72 -25.11
C VAL A 15 25.12 -10.57 -24.50
N GLN A 16 25.01 -9.92 -23.32
CA GLN A 16 23.70 -9.62 -22.71
C GLN A 16 22.88 -8.62 -23.54
N ASP A 17 23.51 -7.56 -24.06
CA ASP A 17 22.84 -6.56 -24.90
C ASP A 17 22.36 -7.17 -26.22
N GLU A 18 23.17 -8.05 -26.83
CA GLU A 18 22.81 -8.76 -28.05
C GLU A 18 21.64 -9.72 -27.83
N LEU A 19 21.64 -10.50 -26.74
CA LEU A 19 20.51 -11.35 -26.36
C LEU A 19 19.23 -10.54 -26.17
N LEU A 20 19.30 -9.43 -25.43
CA LEU A 20 18.15 -8.56 -25.21
C LEU A 20 17.62 -8.00 -26.52
N GLN A 21 18.50 -7.59 -27.42
CA GLN A 21 18.13 -7.10 -28.75
C GLN A 21 17.47 -8.19 -29.58
N GLN A 22 18.06 -9.39 -29.68
CA GLN A 22 17.50 -10.52 -30.42
C GLN A 22 16.14 -10.94 -29.86
N THR A 23 16.01 -10.99 -28.53
CA THR A 23 14.74 -11.33 -27.88
C THR A 23 13.66 -10.30 -28.21
N ARG A 24 13.97 -9.00 -28.15
CA ARG A 24 13.02 -7.93 -28.54
C ARG A 24 12.59 -8.06 -29.99
N LEU A 25 13.53 -8.32 -30.91
CA LEU A 25 13.22 -8.51 -32.32
C LEU A 25 12.32 -9.72 -32.55
N ALA A 26 12.63 -10.85 -31.92
CA ALA A 26 11.82 -12.06 -32.03
C ALA A 26 10.41 -11.89 -31.47
N VAL A 27 10.28 -11.26 -30.29
CA VAL A 27 8.98 -10.89 -29.69
C VAL A 27 8.20 -9.97 -30.63
N THR A 28 8.87 -8.96 -31.21
CA THR A 28 8.25 -8.05 -32.17
C THR A 28 7.73 -8.78 -33.42
N SER A 29 8.54 -9.66 -34.01
CA SER A 29 8.12 -10.47 -35.16
C SER A 29 6.94 -11.36 -34.83
N LEU A 30 6.89 -11.90 -33.60
CA LEU A 30 5.77 -12.72 -33.15
C LEU A 30 4.49 -11.90 -32.97
N ILE A 31 4.58 -10.68 -32.42
CA ILE A 31 3.45 -9.75 -32.32
C ILE A 31 2.90 -9.42 -33.71
N GLU A 32 3.78 -9.16 -34.69
CA GLU A 32 3.37 -8.86 -36.07
C GLU A 32 2.76 -10.06 -36.80
N ALA A 33 3.20 -11.26 -36.46
CA ALA A 33 2.62 -12.47 -37.01
C ALA A 33 1.21 -12.74 -36.46
N TYR A 34 0.95 -12.39 -35.19
CA TYR A 34 -0.30 -12.73 -34.51
C TYR A 34 -0.97 -11.53 -33.82
N PRO A 35 -1.27 -10.43 -34.53
CA PRO A 35 -1.68 -9.18 -33.90
C PRO A 35 -3.01 -9.30 -33.13
N HIS A 36 -3.93 -10.17 -33.56
CA HIS A 36 -5.21 -10.41 -32.89
C HIS A 36 -5.04 -10.96 -31.46
N GLU A 37 -4.03 -11.79 -31.22
CA GLU A 37 -3.78 -12.38 -29.88
C GLU A 37 -3.31 -11.31 -28.88
N PHE A 38 -2.76 -10.21 -29.39
CA PHE A 38 -2.27 -9.07 -28.60
C PHE A 38 -3.19 -7.84 -28.68
N GLY A 39 -4.35 -7.95 -29.36
CA GLY A 39 -5.31 -6.85 -29.54
C GLY A 39 -4.78 -5.68 -30.37
N LEU A 40 -3.93 -5.98 -31.35
CA LEU A 40 -3.26 -5.02 -32.23
C LEU A 40 -3.72 -5.13 -33.70
N GLU A 41 -4.80 -5.85 -33.97
CA GLU A 41 -5.30 -6.10 -35.33
C GLU A 41 -5.76 -4.84 -36.08
N ASN A 42 -6.10 -3.79 -35.36
CA ASN A 42 -6.44 -2.50 -35.98
C ASN A 42 -5.20 -1.66 -36.29
N LEU A 43 -4.05 -1.99 -35.69
CA LEU A 43 -2.76 -1.30 -35.88
C LEU A 43 -1.89 -2.03 -36.90
N ILE A 44 -1.86 -3.36 -36.84
CA ILE A 44 -1.00 -4.23 -37.64
C ILE A 44 -1.86 -5.06 -38.59
N ILE A 45 -1.65 -4.89 -39.89
CA ILE A 45 -2.30 -5.68 -40.93
C ILE A 45 -1.49 -6.97 -41.09
N ALA A 46 -2.06 -8.11 -40.71
CA ALA A 46 -1.41 -9.41 -40.88
C ALA A 46 -1.59 -9.94 -42.32
N ASP A 47 -0.50 -10.41 -42.92
CA ASP A 47 -0.56 -11.26 -44.10
C ASP A 47 -0.97 -12.68 -43.66
N ALA A 48 -2.22 -13.06 -43.90
CA ALA A 48 -2.79 -14.29 -43.37
C ALA A 48 -2.14 -15.55 -43.96
N PHE A 49 -1.63 -16.45 -43.10
CA PHE A 49 -1.86 -17.91 -43.04
C PHE A 49 -0.86 -18.53 -42.04
N TYR A 50 -1.31 -18.83 -40.82
CA TYR A 50 -0.48 -19.51 -39.82
C TYR A 50 -1.03 -20.91 -39.52
N MET A 51 -0.20 -21.93 -39.72
CA MET A 51 -0.57 -23.33 -39.50
C MET A 51 -0.33 -23.80 -38.05
N THR A 52 0.43 -23.04 -37.25
CA THR A 52 0.80 -23.36 -35.87
C THR A 52 0.19 -22.38 -34.87
N SER A 53 -0.16 -22.90 -33.70
CA SER A 53 -0.79 -22.12 -32.62
C SER A 53 0.20 -21.17 -31.95
N VAL A 54 -0.29 -20.05 -31.42
CA VAL A 54 0.54 -19.08 -30.68
C VAL A 54 1.21 -19.68 -29.44
N PRO A 55 0.56 -20.51 -28.62
CA PRO A 55 1.20 -21.18 -27.50
C PRO A 55 2.43 -22.02 -27.90
N GLU A 56 2.35 -22.76 -29.01
CA GLU A 56 3.49 -23.54 -29.51
C GLU A 56 4.65 -22.64 -29.94
N LYS A 57 4.35 -21.51 -30.61
CA LYS A 57 5.37 -20.55 -31.03
C LYS A 57 6.01 -19.81 -29.86
N LEU A 58 5.23 -19.49 -28.83
CA LEU A 58 5.74 -18.89 -27.60
C LEU A 58 6.61 -19.86 -26.82
N ALA A 59 6.18 -21.12 -26.69
CA ALA A 59 6.98 -22.16 -26.06
C ALA A 59 8.30 -22.39 -26.80
N GLN A 60 8.27 -22.42 -28.13
CA GLN A 60 9.47 -22.50 -28.97
C GLN A 60 10.40 -21.31 -28.75
N LEU A 61 9.89 -20.08 -28.83
CA LEU A 61 10.69 -18.86 -28.62
C LEU A 61 11.32 -18.83 -27.23
N TYR A 62 10.55 -19.19 -26.20
CA TYR A 62 11.04 -19.27 -24.83
C TYR A 62 12.17 -20.29 -24.69
N GLN A 63 12.02 -21.48 -25.30
CA GLN A 63 13.06 -22.51 -25.28
C GLN A 63 14.34 -22.05 -26.00
N GLU A 64 14.21 -21.44 -27.18
CA GLU A 64 15.35 -20.91 -27.95
C GLU A 64 16.16 -19.86 -27.14
N ILE A 65 15.47 -19.00 -26.39
CA ILE A 65 16.11 -18.02 -25.50
C ILE A 65 16.80 -18.70 -24.31
N CYS A 66 16.16 -19.70 -23.71
CA CYS A 66 16.75 -20.46 -22.60
C CYS A 66 18.02 -21.21 -23.03
N ASP A 67 17.99 -21.83 -24.21
CA ASP A 67 19.12 -22.55 -24.79
C ASP A 67 20.28 -21.58 -25.06
N TYR A 68 20.01 -20.44 -25.70
CA TYR A 68 21.03 -19.41 -25.93
C TYR A 68 21.66 -18.88 -24.64
N CYS A 69 20.84 -18.61 -23.60
CA CYS A 69 21.34 -18.17 -22.29
C CYS A 69 22.27 -19.22 -21.66
N THR A 70 21.89 -20.49 -21.78
CA THR A 70 22.65 -21.62 -21.23
C THR A 70 23.98 -21.80 -21.96
N GLU A 71 23.97 -21.77 -23.29
CA GLU A 71 25.17 -21.92 -24.13
C GLU A 71 26.21 -20.81 -23.90
N ASN A 72 25.75 -19.61 -23.56
CA ASN A 72 26.60 -18.43 -23.34
C ASN A 72 26.84 -18.10 -21.85
N ALA A 73 26.42 -18.97 -20.92
CA ALA A 73 26.54 -18.77 -19.47
C ALA A 73 25.96 -17.43 -18.97
N ILE A 74 24.88 -16.95 -19.60
CA ILE A 74 24.21 -15.70 -19.25
C ILE A 74 23.24 -15.97 -18.10
N LYS A 75 23.35 -15.19 -17.02
CA LYS A 75 22.36 -15.24 -15.94
C LYS A 75 21.02 -14.65 -16.43
N PHE A 76 20.00 -15.49 -16.53
CA PHE A 76 18.65 -15.10 -16.93
C PHE A 76 17.63 -15.56 -15.89
N ASP A 77 16.99 -14.59 -15.22
CA ASP A 77 15.74 -14.85 -14.47
C ASP A 77 14.60 -15.08 -15.46
N HIS A 78 14.23 -16.35 -15.59
CA HIS A 78 13.24 -16.85 -16.53
C HIS A 78 11.85 -16.23 -16.39
N GLY A 79 11.44 -15.86 -15.18
CA GLY A 79 10.15 -15.23 -14.97
C GLY A 79 10.23 -13.72 -15.16
N TRP A 80 11.19 -13.08 -14.49
CA TRP A 80 11.25 -11.63 -14.44
C TRP A 80 11.68 -11.01 -15.77
N HIS A 81 12.77 -11.47 -16.38
CA HIS A 81 13.24 -10.87 -17.64
C HIS A 81 12.28 -11.13 -18.79
N TRP A 82 11.71 -12.34 -18.86
CA TRP A 82 10.77 -12.73 -19.91
C TRP A 82 9.53 -11.82 -19.90
N SER A 83 8.81 -11.75 -18.77
CA SER A 83 7.63 -10.88 -18.66
C SER A 83 7.99 -9.39 -18.83
N LEU A 84 9.18 -8.96 -18.40
CA LEU A 84 9.63 -7.58 -18.59
C LEU A 84 9.80 -7.21 -20.07
N ILE A 85 10.42 -8.08 -20.87
CA ILE A 85 10.63 -7.81 -22.31
C ILE A 85 9.28 -7.70 -23.02
N TRP A 86 8.35 -8.62 -22.74
CA TRP A 86 6.99 -8.58 -23.29
C TRP A 86 6.26 -7.28 -22.97
N ARG A 87 6.27 -6.87 -21.69
CA ARG A 87 5.67 -5.59 -21.26
C ARG A 87 6.30 -4.39 -21.97
N GLN A 88 7.62 -4.41 -22.17
CA GLN A 88 8.29 -3.33 -22.90
C GLN A 88 7.91 -3.31 -24.39
N GLN A 89 7.83 -4.46 -25.06
CA GLN A 89 7.48 -4.53 -26.49
C GLN A 89 6.01 -4.20 -26.76
N LEU A 90 5.11 -4.46 -25.81
CA LEU A 90 3.69 -4.11 -25.89
C LEU A 90 3.36 -2.72 -25.33
N SER A 91 4.35 -2.02 -24.76
CA SER A 91 4.16 -0.65 -24.28
C SER A 91 3.77 0.29 -25.41
N TYR A 92 2.96 1.31 -25.10
CA TYR A 92 2.63 2.35 -26.09
C TYR A 92 3.88 3.03 -26.63
N ARG A 93 4.96 3.13 -25.85
CA ARG A 93 6.23 3.67 -26.34
C ARG A 93 6.78 2.85 -27.52
N ALA A 94 6.93 1.55 -27.34
CA ALA A 94 7.50 0.68 -28.38
C ALA A 94 6.61 0.68 -29.64
N LEU A 95 5.29 0.61 -29.46
CA LEU A 95 4.33 0.70 -30.56
C LEU A 95 4.40 2.06 -31.26
N GLY A 96 4.50 3.16 -30.52
CA GLY A 96 4.59 4.52 -31.04
C GLY A 96 5.89 4.81 -31.78
N GLU A 97 7.02 4.28 -31.29
CA GLU A 97 8.34 4.35 -31.95
C GLU A 97 8.34 3.57 -33.27
N LYS A 98 7.64 2.43 -33.33
CA LYS A 98 7.61 1.56 -34.52
C LYS A 98 6.59 1.98 -35.58
N TYR A 99 5.35 2.27 -35.18
CA TYR A 99 4.22 2.50 -36.10
C TYR A 99 3.78 3.97 -36.17
N GLY A 100 4.31 4.83 -35.29
CA GLY A 100 3.93 6.23 -35.18
C GLY A 100 2.81 6.48 -34.17
N ARG A 101 3.02 7.45 -33.27
CA ARG A 101 2.11 7.77 -32.16
C ARG A 101 0.68 8.10 -32.62
N GLU A 102 0.55 8.89 -33.70
CA GLU A 102 -0.76 9.28 -34.23
C GLU A 102 -1.56 8.07 -34.72
N LEU A 103 -0.90 7.11 -35.37
CA LEU A 103 -1.54 5.89 -35.84
C LEU A 103 -1.97 5.00 -34.67
N VAL A 104 -1.12 4.84 -33.65
CA VAL A 104 -1.46 4.11 -32.42
C VAL A 104 -2.68 4.73 -31.72
N ILE A 105 -2.74 6.06 -31.61
CA ILE A 105 -3.89 6.75 -31.02
C ILE A 105 -5.15 6.57 -31.88
N ALA A 106 -5.04 6.68 -33.21
CA ALA A 106 -6.18 6.58 -34.12
C ALA A 106 -6.79 5.17 -34.15
N THR A 107 -5.94 4.14 -34.07
CA THR A 107 -6.32 2.72 -34.11
C THR A 107 -6.70 2.16 -32.75
N ALA A 108 -6.35 2.84 -31.65
CA ALA A 108 -6.81 2.48 -30.31
C ALA A 108 -8.34 2.48 -30.21
N HIS A 109 -8.86 1.66 -29.29
CA HIS A 109 -10.30 1.56 -29.04
C HIS A 109 -10.91 2.95 -28.78
N PRO A 110 -12.08 3.30 -29.36
CA PRO A 110 -12.65 4.65 -29.28
C PRO A 110 -12.74 5.24 -27.87
N ARG A 111 -13.10 4.40 -26.88
CA ARG A 111 -13.16 4.79 -25.46
C ARG A 111 -11.80 5.11 -24.84
N ALA A 112 -10.72 4.51 -25.35
CA ALA A 112 -9.36 4.64 -24.81
C ALA A 112 -8.54 5.74 -25.49
N ARG A 113 -8.90 6.19 -26.71
CA ARG A 113 -8.08 7.13 -27.51
C ARG A 113 -7.62 8.37 -26.75
N LYS A 114 -8.53 9.00 -25.99
CA LYS A 114 -8.22 10.16 -25.17
C LYS A 114 -7.17 9.85 -24.09
N ALA A 115 -7.30 8.68 -23.45
CA ALA A 115 -6.35 8.22 -22.45
C ALA A 115 -4.98 7.92 -23.06
N VAL A 116 -4.95 7.22 -24.20
CA VAL A 116 -3.70 6.89 -24.92
C VAL A 116 -2.99 8.17 -25.39
N ALA A 117 -3.72 9.16 -25.90
CA ALA A 117 -3.14 10.46 -26.24
C ALA A 117 -2.54 11.16 -25.00
N GLN A 118 -3.24 11.11 -23.86
CA GLN A 118 -2.74 11.65 -22.61
C GLN A 118 -1.48 10.92 -22.13
N PHE A 119 -1.38 9.60 -22.32
CA PHE A 119 -0.19 8.84 -21.94
C PHE A 119 1.06 9.33 -22.68
N TYR A 120 0.97 9.61 -23.98
CA TYR A 120 2.10 10.20 -24.71
C TYR A 120 2.41 11.64 -24.28
N HIS A 121 1.38 12.43 -23.94
CA HIS A 121 1.56 13.80 -23.48
C HIS A 121 2.27 13.87 -22.12
N ASP A 122 1.91 12.96 -21.20
CA ASP A 122 2.44 12.90 -19.84
C ASP A 122 3.64 11.94 -19.70
N GLU A 123 4.19 11.44 -20.82
CA GLU A 123 5.36 10.54 -20.88
C GLU A 123 5.17 9.20 -20.13
N LEU A 124 3.95 8.67 -20.19
CA LEU A 124 3.53 7.42 -19.54
C LEU A 124 3.57 6.21 -20.46
N ASP A 125 3.71 6.47 -21.75
CA ASP A 125 3.83 5.46 -22.79
C ASP A 125 4.89 4.37 -22.54
N PRO A 126 6.00 4.56 -21.79
CA PRO A 126 6.93 3.48 -21.48
C PRO A 126 6.36 2.40 -20.54
N TYR A 127 5.32 2.73 -19.78
CA TYR A 127 4.80 1.90 -18.70
C TYR A 127 3.38 1.42 -18.92
N MET A 128 2.69 2.00 -19.90
CA MET A 128 1.29 1.72 -20.19
C MET A 128 1.20 0.81 -21.41
N GLN A 129 0.33 -0.20 -21.35
CA GLN A 129 -0.01 -1.04 -22.49
C GLN A 129 -1.52 -1.26 -22.62
N TRP A 130 -1.94 -1.78 -23.77
CA TRP A 130 -3.29 -2.28 -23.97
C TRP A 130 -3.38 -3.74 -23.54
N PHE A 131 -4.45 -4.10 -22.82
CA PHE A 131 -4.76 -5.48 -22.48
C PHE A 131 -6.05 -5.90 -23.20
N PRO A 132 -5.97 -6.86 -24.15
CA PRO A 132 -7.14 -7.44 -24.80
C PRO A 132 -8.14 -7.99 -23.78
N TRP A 133 -9.42 -7.71 -23.98
CA TRP A 133 -10.47 -8.17 -23.06
C TRP A 133 -10.55 -9.70 -22.96
N SER A 134 -10.21 -10.40 -24.06
CA SER A 134 -10.13 -11.86 -24.13
C SER A 134 -9.15 -12.48 -23.12
N TRP A 135 -8.18 -11.73 -22.61
CA TRP A 135 -7.24 -12.22 -21.60
C TRP A 135 -7.84 -12.32 -20.20
N PHE A 136 -9.00 -11.71 -19.95
CA PHE A 136 -9.61 -11.60 -18.62
C PHE A 136 -10.68 -12.66 -18.40
N SER A 137 -10.71 -13.23 -17.20
CA SER A 137 -11.71 -14.22 -16.78
C SER A 137 -11.99 -14.12 -15.28
N SER A 138 -13.08 -14.75 -14.82
CA SER A 138 -13.39 -14.89 -13.38
C SER A 138 -13.49 -13.54 -12.65
N MET A 139 -14.17 -12.57 -13.26
CA MET A 139 -14.34 -11.23 -12.67
C MET A 139 -15.23 -11.29 -11.43
N GLN A 140 -14.76 -10.73 -10.33
CA GLN A 140 -15.44 -10.67 -9.04
C GLN A 140 -15.42 -9.25 -8.50
N PHE A 141 -16.58 -8.73 -8.12
CA PHE A 141 -16.67 -7.44 -7.47
C PHE A 141 -15.97 -7.48 -6.10
N ILE A 142 -15.00 -6.58 -5.88
CA ILE A 142 -14.27 -6.49 -4.60
C ILE A 142 -14.62 -5.23 -3.82
N GLY A 143 -15.12 -4.18 -4.48
CA GLY A 143 -15.60 -2.99 -3.78
C GLY A 143 -15.96 -1.87 -4.73
N ALA A 144 -16.78 -0.95 -4.23
CA ALA A 144 -17.05 0.32 -4.89
C ALA A 144 -16.88 1.43 -3.87
N GLY A 145 -16.11 2.46 -4.24
CA GLY A 145 -16.14 3.73 -3.54
C GLY A 145 -17.35 4.56 -3.99
N GLY A 146 -17.44 5.82 -3.55
CA GLY A 146 -18.49 6.74 -4.01
C GLY A 146 -18.43 7.09 -5.51
N PHE A 147 -17.42 6.61 -6.25
CA PHE A 147 -17.08 7.13 -7.57
C PHE A 147 -16.61 6.09 -8.61
N SER A 148 -16.27 4.85 -8.22
CA SER A 148 -15.91 3.79 -9.18
C SER A 148 -16.00 2.41 -8.52
N ALA A 149 -16.35 1.41 -9.32
CA ALA A 149 -16.32 0.01 -8.95
C ALA A 149 -14.97 -0.61 -9.32
N VAL A 150 -14.49 -1.49 -8.44
CA VAL A 150 -13.26 -2.26 -8.59
C VAL A 150 -13.61 -3.75 -8.55
N TYR A 151 -13.00 -4.50 -9.44
CA TYR A 151 -13.16 -5.94 -9.56
C TYR A 151 -11.80 -6.61 -9.45
N SER A 152 -11.74 -7.77 -8.81
CA SER A 152 -10.63 -8.70 -9.01
C SER A 152 -10.94 -9.58 -10.22
N THR A 153 -9.92 -9.94 -10.98
CA THR A 153 -10.06 -10.75 -12.18
C THR A 153 -8.78 -11.56 -12.40
N THR A 154 -8.89 -12.65 -13.13
CA THR A 154 -7.75 -13.47 -13.54
C THR A 154 -7.36 -13.09 -14.96
N ILE A 155 -6.10 -12.73 -15.16
CA ILE A 155 -5.54 -12.45 -16.48
C ILE A 155 -4.67 -13.61 -16.93
N SER A 156 -4.92 -14.11 -18.13
CA SER A 156 -4.12 -15.16 -18.79
C SER A 156 -3.48 -14.56 -20.02
N GLN A 157 -2.29 -13.99 -19.83
CA GLN A 157 -1.51 -13.42 -20.93
C GLN A 157 -0.86 -14.57 -21.71
N PRO A 158 -0.83 -14.51 -23.05
CA PRO A 158 -0.32 -15.63 -23.84
C PRO A 158 1.16 -15.94 -23.55
N TYR A 159 1.92 -14.93 -23.10
CA TYR A 159 3.35 -15.01 -22.79
C TYR A 159 3.67 -15.27 -21.31
N ASP A 160 2.69 -15.28 -20.40
CA ASP A 160 2.95 -15.59 -18.99
C ASP A 160 2.82 -17.10 -18.72
N LEU A 161 3.63 -17.61 -17.80
CA LEU A 161 3.64 -19.03 -17.44
C LEU A 161 2.38 -19.46 -16.67
N GLU A 162 1.85 -18.56 -15.84
CA GLU A 162 0.70 -18.81 -14.98
C GLU A 162 -0.27 -17.62 -15.03
N PRO A 163 -1.59 -17.87 -14.94
CA PRO A 163 -2.56 -16.79 -14.80
C PRO A 163 -2.32 -15.96 -13.54
N LEU A 164 -2.43 -14.63 -13.66
CA LEU A 164 -2.26 -13.72 -12.54
C LEU A 164 -3.61 -13.17 -12.06
N ARG A 165 -3.74 -12.96 -10.74
CA ARG A 165 -4.85 -12.19 -10.18
C ARG A 165 -4.49 -10.70 -10.19
N ILE A 166 -5.37 -9.89 -10.75
CA ILE A 166 -5.21 -8.45 -10.87
C ILE A 166 -6.51 -7.73 -10.46
N ALA A 167 -6.41 -6.43 -10.27
CA ALA A 167 -7.56 -5.55 -10.05
C ALA A 167 -7.86 -4.77 -11.32
N VAL A 168 -9.14 -4.56 -11.61
CA VAL A 168 -9.58 -3.63 -12.65
C VAL A 168 -10.58 -2.63 -12.09
N LYS A 169 -10.38 -1.35 -12.42
CA LYS A 169 -11.19 -0.22 -11.94
C LYS A 169 -11.88 0.44 -13.12
N ILE A 170 -13.19 0.69 -13.04
CA ILE A 170 -13.91 1.40 -14.09
C ILE A 170 -13.43 2.85 -14.15
N VAL A 171 -13.09 3.32 -15.35
CA VAL A 171 -12.50 4.63 -15.65
C VAL A 171 -13.56 5.58 -16.20
N ASP A 172 -13.63 6.77 -15.61
CA ASP A 172 -14.32 7.93 -16.17
C ASP A 172 -13.29 9.00 -16.61
N ASP A 173 -13.75 10.10 -17.20
CA ASP A 173 -12.88 11.21 -17.61
C ASP A 173 -12.06 11.81 -16.46
N LYS A 174 -12.55 11.74 -15.22
CA LYS A 174 -11.85 12.26 -14.03
C LYS A 174 -10.74 11.32 -13.57
N ILE A 175 -10.83 10.02 -13.85
CA ILE A 175 -9.78 9.04 -13.56
C ILE A 175 -8.54 9.24 -14.44
N LEU A 176 -8.63 9.92 -15.59
CA LEU A 176 -7.42 10.33 -16.33
C LEU A 176 -6.52 11.26 -15.51
N ASN A 177 -7.10 12.09 -14.64
CA ASN A 177 -6.32 12.89 -13.68
C ASN A 177 -5.59 12.00 -12.67
N GLU A 178 -6.23 10.93 -12.19
CA GLU A 178 -5.59 9.95 -11.30
C GLU A 178 -4.34 9.36 -11.97
N ILE A 179 -4.42 8.99 -13.25
CA ILE A 179 -3.27 8.44 -14.00
C ILE A 179 -2.16 9.48 -14.16
N SER A 180 -2.51 10.71 -14.57
CA SER A 180 -1.54 11.80 -14.74
C SER A 180 -0.84 12.16 -13.44
N VAL A 181 -1.57 12.20 -12.31
CA VAL A 181 -0.96 12.54 -11.02
C VAL A 181 -0.15 11.38 -10.46
N GLN A 182 -0.68 10.16 -10.50
CA GLN A 182 0.02 8.97 -10.03
C GLN A 182 1.38 8.85 -10.71
N SER A 183 1.44 9.05 -12.02
CA SER A 183 2.68 8.95 -12.76
C SER A 183 3.75 9.99 -12.43
N LYS A 184 3.34 11.19 -12.01
CA LYS A 184 4.26 12.27 -11.60
C LYS A 184 4.83 12.02 -10.20
N ALA A 185 4.01 11.46 -9.31
CA ALA A 185 4.36 11.26 -7.90
C ALA A 185 4.99 9.87 -7.64
N PHE A 186 4.56 8.86 -8.38
CA PHE A 186 4.97 7.48 -8.20
C PHE A 186 5.31 6.85 -9.55
N LEU A 187 6.38 6.05 -9.55
CA LEU A 187 6.53 5.06 -10.60
C LEU A 187 5.29 4.14 -10.64
N PRO A 188 4.94 3.59 -11.81
CA PRO A 188 3.72 2.82 -12.09
C PRO A 188 3.68 1.42 -11.43
N LEU A 189 3.91 1.35 -10.12
CA LEU A 189 3.91 0.10 -9.37
C LEU A 189 2.49 -0.49 -9.19
N LEU A 190 1.45 0.32 -9.42
CA LEU A 190 0.05 -0.11 -9.29
C LEU A 190 -0.70 -0.15 -10.61
N PHE A 191 -0.38 0.69 -11.59
CA PHE A 191 -1.09 0.78 -12.87
C PHE A 191 -0.27 0.16 -14.00
N GLN A 192 -0.88 -0.75 -14.76
CA GLN A 192 -0.19 -1.47 -15.83
C GLN A 192 -0.70 -1.09 -17.23
N GLY A 193 -1.91 -0.53 -17.35
CA GLY A 193 -2.50 -0.21 -18.64
C GLY A 193 -4.02 -0.17 -18.64
N LEU A 194 -4.62 -0.30 -19.83
CA LEU A 194 -6.05 -0.17 -20.05
C LEU A 194 -6.64 -1.41 -20.71
N THR A 195 -7.94 -1.62 -20.46
CA THR A 195 -8.78 -2.55 -21.22
C THR A 195 -10.18 -1.96 -21.37
N VAL A 196 -11.01 -2.54 -22.23
CA VAL A 196 -12.43 -2.20 -22.33
C VAL A 196 -13.23 -3.48 -22.19
N CYS A 197 -14.19 -3.47 -21.26
CA CYS A 197 -15.12 -4.58 -21.11
C CYS A 197 -16.04 -4.65 -22.33
N GLU A 198 -15.97 -5.75 -23.10
CA GLU A 198 -16.76 -5.88 -24.33
C GLU A 198 -18.27 -5.95 -24.07
N SER A 199 -18.69 -6.46 -22.92
CA SER A 199 -20.12 -6.60 -22.60
C SER A 199 -20.78 -5.30 -22.16
N THR A 200 -20.04 -4.42 -21.47
CA THR A 200 -20.58 -3.14 -20.94
C THR A 200 -20.09 -1.91 -21.72
N GLY A 201 -18.97 -2.03 -22.43
CA GLY A 201 -18.29 -0.90 -23.08
C GLY A 201 -17.54 0.02 -22.12
N ASP A 202 -17.37 -0.40 -20.86
CA ASP A 202 -16.68 0.37 -19.84
C ASP A 202 -15.17 0.34 -20.08
N LEU A 203 -14.55 1.53 -20.11
CA LEU A 203 -13.10 1.65 -20.05
C LEU A 203 -12.66 1.26 -18.65
N MET A 204 -11.65 0.41 -18.54
CA MET A 204 -11.12 -0.08 -17.27
C MET A 204 -9.62 0.09 -17.20
N MET A 205 -9.16 0.38 -16.00
CA MET A 205 -7.78 0.54 -15.61
C MET A 205 -7.30 -0.78 -15.01
N VAL A 206 -6.17 -1.30 -15.52
CA VAL A 206 -5.57 -2.56 -15.10
C VAL A 206 -4.53 -2.29 -14.02
N MET A 207 -4.66 -2.95 -12.88
CA MET A 207 -3.87 -2.69 -11.68
C MET A 207 -3.40 -3.97 -11.00
N LYS A 208 -2.31 -3.86 -10.24
CA LYS A 208 -1.91 -4.93 -9.32
C LYS A 208 -3.00 -5.14 -8.26
N LEU A 209 -3.39 -6.38 -8.01
CA LEU A 209 -4.29 -6.72 -6.89
C LEU A 209 -3.49 -6.74 -5.59
N SER A 210 -4.08 -6.18 -4.54
CA SER A 210 -3.55 -6.32 -3.19
C SER A 210 -4.29 -7.41 -2.44
N ASN A 211 -3.54 -8.35 -1.86
CA ASN A 211 -4.12 -9.49 -1.16
C ASN A 211 -4.58 -9.12 0.26
N ASP A 212 -3.94 -8.13 0.91
CA ASP A 212 -4.23 -7.77 2.31
C ASP A 212 -5.24 -6.62 2.46
N GLY A 213 -5.93 -6.26 1.37
CA GLY A 213 -6.96 -5.23 1.39
C GLY A 213 -6.41 -3.83 1.70
N ASN A 214 -7.08 -3.11 2.60
CA ASN A 214 -6.73 -1.73 2.97
C ASN A 214 -6.50 -1.58 4.49
N LEU A 215 -5.85 -0.48 4.87
CA LEU A 215 -5.41 -0.24 6.25
C LEU A 215 -6.58 -0.20 7.24
N GLU A 216 -7.78 0.24 6.83
CA GLU A 216 -8.94 0.23 7.71
C GLU A 216 -9.35 -1.19 8.12
N ASP A 217 -9.44 -2.09 7.14
CA ASP A 217 -9.81 -3.48 7.37
C ASP A 217 -8.69 -4.19 8.16
N HIS A 218 -7.44 -3.90 7.84
CA HIS A 218 -6.28 -4.41 8.57
C HIS A 218 -6.30 -3.98 10.06
N MET A 219 -6.61 -2.72 10.35
CA MET A 219 -6.77 -2.23 11.73
C MET A 219 -7.92 -2.89 12.50
N GLN A 220 -8.97 -3.35 11.81
CA GLN A 220 -10.09 -4.05 12.44
C GLN A 220 -9.76 -5.51 12.77
N GLN A 221 -9.02 -6.18 11.89
CA GLN A 221 -8.73 -7.61 11.95
C GLN A 221 -7.54 -7.96 12.85
N LEU A 222 -6.55 -7.07 12.99
CA LEU A 222 -5.35 -7.36 13.76
C LEU A 222 -5.63 -7.55 15.27
N PRO A 223 -5.18 -8.68 15.86
CA PRO A 223 -5.13 -8.85 17.30
C PRO A 223 -4.23 -7.79 17.94
N LEU A 224 -4.58 -7.34 19.15
CA LEU A 224 -3.79 -6.33 19.86
C LEU A 224 -2.38 -6.80 20.24
N GLY A 225 -2.16 -8.11 20.29
CA GLY A 225 -0.85 -8.72 20.57
C GLY A 225 0.14 -8.66 19.42
N ASP A 226 -0.34 -8.44 18.18
CA ASP A 226 0.50 -8.39 16.97
C ASP A 226 0.88 -6.95 16.60
N LEU A 227 0.62 -6.00 17.50
CA LEU A 227 0.89 -4.58 17.29
C LEU A 227 2.16 -4.18 18.03
N ASP A 228 3.23 -3.94 17.28
CA ASP A 228 4.50 -3.47 17.80
C ASP A 228 4.88 -2.08 17.23
N LEU A 229 5.68 -1.33 17.99
CA LEU A 229 6.07 0.04 17.62
C LEU A 229 6.97 0.08 16.37
N LYS A 230 7.75 -0.98 16.09
CA LYS A 230 8.61 -1.03 14.89
C LYS A 230 7.76 -1.10 13.63
N THR A 231 6.74 -1.96 13.63
CA THR A 231 5.77 -2.06 12.53
C THR A 231 5.00 -0.75 12.36
N ILE A 232 4.48 -0.16 13.45
CA ILE A 232 3.75 1.11 13.38
C ILE A 232 4.64 2.22 12.79
N THR A 233 5.85 2.39 13.30
CA THR A 233 6.77 3.42 12.79
C THR A 233 7.17 3.17 11.34
N GLY A 234 7.34 1.91 10.93
CA GLY A 234 7.54 1.53 9.53
C GLY A 234 6.37 1.95 8.63
N THR A 235 5.13 1.72 9.08
CA THR A 235 3.93 2.18 8.37
C THR A 235 3.92 3.72 8.24
N ILE A 236 4.19 4.45 9.32
CA ILE A 236 4.19 5.92 9.30
C ILE A 236 5.27 6.45 8.36
N LEU A 237 6.48 5.91 8.41
CA LEU A 237 7.59 6.29 7.52
C LEU A 237 7.21 6.06 6.06
N ARG A 238 6.58 4.93 5.74
CA ARG A 238 6.13 4.66 4.37
C ARG A 238 5.07 5.66 3.91
N LEU A 239 4.06 5.93 4.72
CA LEU A 239 3.00 6.89 4.39
C LEU A 239 3.55 8.32 4.25
N ALA A 240 4.48 8.71 5.11
CA ALA A 240 5.16 9.99 5.01
C ALA A 240 6.01 10.07 3.74
N ALA A 241 6.73 9.02 3.35
CA ALA A 241 7.46 8.97 2.08
C ALA A 241 6.52 9.10 0.88
N ASN A 242 5.38 8.40 0.89
CA ASN A 242 4.37 8.49 -0.15
C ASN A 242 3.87 9.95 -0.33
N LEU A 243 3.59 10.65 0.77
CA LEU A 243 3.18 12.06 0.72
C LEU A 243 4.32 12.99 0.34
N ALA A 244 5.55 12.73 0.80
CA ALA A 244 6.71 13.54 0.45
C ALA A 244 6.98 13.53 -1.06
N ASP A 245 6.86 12.38 -1.71
CA ASP A 245 7.02 12.26 -3.17
C ASP A 245 5.94 13.04 -3.93
N LEU A 246 4.68 12.95 -3.50
CA LEU A 246 3.57 13.71 -4.07
C LEU A 246 3.74 15.23 -3.85
N HIS A 247 4.11 15.64 -2.63
CA HIS A 247 4.28 17.04 -2.26
C HIS A 247 5.48 17.67 -2.99
N LYS A 248 6.54 16.89 -3.25
CA LYS A 248 7.73 17.33 -4.01
C LYS A 248 7.40 17.76 -5.44
N VAL A 249 6.40 17.13 -6.07
CA VAL A 249 5.90 17.54 -7.40
C VAL A 249 4.82 18.62 -7.32
N GLY A 250 4.61 19.21 -6.15
CA GLY A 250 3.69 20.34 -5.93
C GLY A 250 2.21 19.96 -5.99
N MET A 251 1.89 18.71 -5.64
CA MET A 251 0.54 18.15 -5.67
C MET A 251 0.04 17.83 -4.26
N CYS A 252 -1.25 18.00 -4.01
CA CYS A 252 -1.92 17.51 -2.80
C CYS A 252 -2.81 16.30 -3.12
N HIS A 253 -2.92 15.33 -2.20
CA HIS A 253 -3.79 14.16 -2.38
C HIS A 253 -5.27 14.49 -2.15
N ARG A 254 -5.59 15.21 -1.07
CA ARG A 254 -6.93 15.71 -0.68
C ARG A 254 -7.96 14.67 -0.23
N ASN A 255 -7.60 13.38 -0.19
CA ASN A 255 -8.49 12.31 0.26
C ASN A 255 -7.71 11.18 0.96
N VAL A 256 -6.75 11.57 1.79
CA VAL A 256 -5.93 10.63 2.57
C VAL A 256 -6.78 10.06 3.71
N HIS A 257 -6.97 8.74 3.73
CA HIS A 257 -7.64 8.01 4.80
C HIS A 257 -7.31 6.51 4.72
N PRO A 258 -7.54 5.71 5.77
CA PRO A 258 -7.14 4.30 5.81
C PRO A 258 -7.68 3.42 4.66
N ARG A 259 -8.91 3.66 4.17
CA ARG A 259 -9.44 2.95 2.99
C ARG A 259 -8.70 3.20 1.68
N ASN A 260 -7.96 4.31 1.58
CA ASN A 260 -7.14 4.67 0.43
C ASN A 260 -5.66 4.31 0.66
N ILE A 261 -5.38 3.49 1.68
CA ILE A 261 -4.06 2.92 1.92
C ILE A 261 -4.18 1.42 1.70
N VAL A 262 -3.63 0.96 0.59
CA VAL A 262 -3.61 -0.46 0.22
C VAL A 262 -2.46 -1.15 0.95
N CYS A 263 -2.75 -2.29 1.56
CA CYS A 263 -1.79 -3.11 2.31
C CYS A 263 -1.33 -4.27 1.43
N THR A 264 -0.03 -4.48 1.35
CA THR A 264 0.62 -5.62 0.68
C THR A 264 1.53 -6.35 1.67
N ASP A 265 1.94 -7.58 1.36
CA ASP A 265 2.71 -8.47 2.24
C ASP A 265 3.92 -7.82 2.94
N SER A 266 4.48 -6.75 2.39
CA SER A 266 5.63 -6.03 2.96
C SER A 266 5.53 -4.50 2.92
N ASP A 267 4.40 -3.94 2.47
CA ASP A 267 4.34 -2.50 2.22
C ASP A 267 2.94 -1.87 2.23
N TYR A 268 2.90 -0.54 2.33
CA TYR A 268 1.70 0.30 2.32
C TYR A 268 1.75 1.35 1.21
N PHE A 269 0.70 1.41 0.39
CA PHE A 269 0.62 2.35 -0.73
C PHE A 269 -0.60 3.25 -0.63
N LEU A 270 -0.37 4.55 -0.76
CA LEU A 270 -1.46 5.51 -0.91
C LEU A 270 -2.03 5.44 -2.33
N VAL A 271 -3.36 5.35 -2.46
CA VAL A 271 -4.08 5.18 -3.73
C VAL A 271 -5.23 6.19 -3.88
N ASP A 272 -5.85 6.24 -5.07
CA ASP A 272 -7.01 7.09 -5.38
C ASP A 272 -6.70 8.60 -5.42
N TYR A 273 -5.82 8.97 -6.34
CA TYR A 273 -5.36 10.33 -6.63
C TYR A 273 -6.36 11.13 -7.51
N ARG A 274 -7.59 10.63 -7.67
CA ARG A 274 -8.62 11.25 -8.52
C ARG A 274 -8.84 12.73 -8.18
N PHE A 275 -8.77 13.08 -6.91
CA PHE A 275 -9.03 14.44 -6.41
C PHE A 275 -7.76 15.28 -6.25
N SER A 276 -6.61 14.74 -6.62
CA SER A 276 -5.33 15.43 -6.48
C SER A 276 -5.20 16.59 -7.45
N THR A 277 -4.66 17.69 -6.95
CA THR A 277 -4.47 18.92 -7.74
C THR A 277 -3.17 19.62 -7.34
N PRO A 278 -2.64 20.50 -8.20
CA PRO A 278 -1.52 21.36 -7.83
C PRO A 278 -1.88 22.20 -6.60
N SER A 279 -0.98 22.24 -5.61
CA SER A 279 -1.22 22.93 -4.34
C SER A 279 -1.44 24.43 -4.53
N LYS A 280 -0.75 25.04 -5.50
CA LYS A 280 -0.85 26.47 -5.82
C LYS A 280 -2.16 26.85 -6.51
N GLU A 281 -2.84 25.89 -7.14
CA GLU A 281 -4.11 26.09 -7.85
C GLU A 281 -5.30 25.56 -7.05
N SER A 282 -5.04 25.06 -5.85
CA SER A 282 -6.04 24.43 -5.01
C SER A 282 -7.22 25.35 -4.69
N SER A 283 -6.95 26.60 -4.34
CA SER A 283 -7.98 27.62 -4.05
C SER A 283 -8.78 28.02 -5.29
N SER A 284 -8.18 28.04 -6.49
CA SER A 284 -8.92 28.34 -7.72
C SER A 284 -9.84 27.18 -8.11
N VAL A 285 -9.39 25.93 -7.98
CA VAL A 285 -10.22 24.74 -8.21
C VAL A 285 -11.43 24.71 -7.27
N THR A 286 -11.22 24.97 -5.97
CA THR A 286 -12.33 24.99 -5.01
C THR A 286 -13.22 26.22 -5.17
N ALA A 287 -12.69 27.38 -5.58
CA ALA A 287 -13.50 28.56 -5.91
C ALA A 287 -14.41 28.31 -7.13
N LEU A 288 -13.91 27.60 -8.14
CA LEU A 288 -14.68 27.25 -9.34
C LEU A 288 -15.76 26.21 -9.05
N THR A 289 -15.43 25.15 -8.31
CA THR A 289 -16.35 24.02 -8.06
C THR A 289 -17.29 24.26 -6.88
N LYS A 290 -16.91 25.14 -5.94
CA LYS A 290 -17.56 25.33 -4.62
C LYS A 290 -17.79 24.03 -3.85
N ALA A 291 -16.97 23.02 -4.13
CA ALA A 291 -17.17 21.67 -3.63
C ALA A 291 -15.88 21.12 -2.99
N VAL A 292 -16.08 20.31 -1.96
CA VAL A 292 -15.05 19.68 -1.14
C VAL A 292 -15.25 18.17 -1.22
N TYR A 293 -14.21 17.46 -1.62
CA TYR A 293 -14.15 16.01 -1.62
C TYR A 293 -13.38 15.55 -0.39
N GLY A 294 -13.88 14.54 0.30
CA GLY A 294 -13.13 13.94 1.39
C GLY A 294 -13.97 13.04 2.28
N ARG A 295 -13.29 12.45 3.26
CA ARG A 295 -13.90 11.60 4.27
C ARG A 295 -13.74 12.25 5.64
N LEU A 296 -14.82 12.40 6.40
CA LEU A 296 -14.73 12.89 7.77
C LEU A 296 -14.25 11.77 8.71
N PRO A 297 -13.44 12.09 9.74
CA PRO A 297 -12.95 13.41 10.15
C PRO A 297 -11.58 13.79 9.57
N TYR A 298 -11.11 13.12 8.52
CA TYR A 298 -9.79 13.32 7.92
C TYR A 298 -9.65 14.66 7.17
N ILE A 299 -10.75 15.37 6.90
CA ILE A 299 -10.74 16.69 6.25
C ILE A 299 -10.24 17.74 7.25
N ALA A 300 -9.15 18.43 6.90
CA ALA A 300 -8.53 19.43 7.74
C ALA A 300 -9.43 20.68 7.96
N PRO A 301 -9.33 21.37 9.12
CA PRO A 301 -10.20 22.50 9.45
C PRO A 301 -10.19 23.65 8.43
N GLU A 302 -9.03 23.98 7.87
CA GLU A 302 -8.84 25.07 6.90
C GLU A 302 -9.52 24.82 5.55
N VAL A 303 -9.81 23.56 5.22
CA VAL A 303 -10.51 23.18 3.98
C VAL A 303 -11.91 23.79 3.90
N ARG A 304 -12.54 24.11 5.04
CA ARG A 304 -13.80 24.85 5.11
C ARG A 304 -13.73 26.25 4.50
N GLN A 305 -12.53 26.80 4.35
CA GLN A 305 -12.27 28.07 3.67
C GLN A 305 -11.94 27.87 2.18
N GLY A 306 -12.00 26.63 1.69
CA GLY A 306 -11.66 26.25 0.33
C GLY A 306 -10.15 26.16 0.08
N ILE A 307 -9.37 26.07 1.15
CA ILE A 307 -7.90 26.02 1.10
C ILE A 307 -7.48 24.59 1.36
N TYR A 308 -7.01 23.89 0.32
CA TYR A 308 -6.21 22.68 0.49
C TYR A 308 -4.74 22.97 0.24
N THR A 309 -3.88 22.44 1.10
CA THR A 309 -2.43 22.45 0.91
C THR A 309 -1.88 21.08 1.25
N GLU A 310 -0.59 20.90 1.06
CA GLU A 310 0.18 19.73 1.50
C GLU A 310 -0.04 19.49 3.00
N LYS A 311 -0.14 20.57 3.79
CA LYS A 311 -0.42 20.51 5.24
C LYS A 311 -1.82 19.97 5.57
N SER A 312 -2.77 20.03 4.64
CA SER A 312 -4.07 19.37 4.82
C SER A 312 -3.96 17.85 4.72
N ASP A 313 -3.09 17.32 3.85
CA ASP A 313 -2.79 15.88 3.80
C ASP A 313 -2.06 15.43 5.08
N ILE A 314 -1.18 16.27 5.63
CA ILE A 314 -0.49 16.00 6.91
C ILE A 314 -1.48 15.90 8.07
N TYR A 315 -2.52 16.74 8.09
CA TYR A 315 -3.59 16.60 9.07
C TYR A 315 -4.29 15.25 8.96
N SER A 316 -4.64 14.84 7.74
CA SER A 316 -5.23 13.52 7.51
C SER A 316 -4.30 12.38 7.96
N LEU A 317 -2.99 12.49 7.70
CA LEU A 317 -1.99 11.55 8.21
C LEU A 317 -1.94 11.56 9.75
N GLY A 318 -2.06 12.72 10.40
CA GLY A 318 -2.13 12.82 11.87
C GLY A 318 -3.29 12.00 12.47
N VAL A 319 -4.47 12.05 11.85
CA VAL A 319 -5.61 11.22 12.25
C VAL A 319 -5.26 9.73 12.10
N ILE A 320 -4.60 9.33 11.01
CA ILE A 320 -4.19 7.94 10.76
C ILE A 320 -3.13 7.48 11.75
N ILE A 321 -2.11 8.30 12.05
CA ILE A 321 -1.09 8.00 13.06
C ILE A 321 -1.77 7.73 14.41
N TRP A 322 -2.73 8.55 14.80
CA TRP A 322 -3.50 8.29 16.02
C TRP A 322 -4.26 6.95 15.96
N GLN A 323 -4.91 6.64 14.83
CA GLN A 323 -5.66 5.38 14.64
C GLN A 323 -4.80 4.12 14.61
N LEU A 324 -3.55 4.20 14.14
CA LEU A 324 -2.64 3.06 14.10
C LEU A 324 -2.46 2.42 15.49
N VAL A 325 -2.55 3.24 16.55
CA VAL A 325 -2.58 2.75 17.94
C VAL A 325 -4.01 2.66 18.47
N SER A 326 -4.81 3.72 18.40
CA SER A 326 -6.13 3.74 19.06
C SER A 326 -7.12 2.70 18.52
N LYS A 327 -6.91 2.25 17.27
CA LYS A 327 -7.79 1.35 16.50
C LYS A 327 -9.25 1.82 16.41
N VAL A 328 -9.51 3.10 16.66
CA VAL A 328 -10.87 3.67 16.54
C VAL A 328 -11.18 3.86 15.06
N ILE A 329 -12.21 3.16 14.59
CA ILE A 329 -12.72 3.30 13.22
C ILE A 329 -13.88 4.30 13.22
N PHE A 330 -13.77 5.33 12.37
CA PHE A 330 -14.82 6.34 12.25
C PHE A 330 -16.01 5.83 11.41
N PRO A 331 -17.25 6.06 11.87
CA PRO A 331 -18.46 5.61 11.20
C PRO A 331 -18.84 6.55 10.05
N SER A 332 -20.02 6.35 9.45
CA SER A 332 -20.53 7.32 8.48
C SER A 332 -20.66 8.71 9.09
N PRO A 333 -20.56 9.77 8.26
CA PRO A 333 -20.78 11.14 8.70
C PRO A 333 -22.07 11.35 9.48
N ASP A 334 -23.14 10.60 9.15
CA ASP A 334 -24.44 10.75 9.79
C ASP A 334 -24.40 10.30 11.26
N VAL A 335 -23.63 9.25 11.58
CA VAL A 335 -23.39 8.79 12.96
C VAL A 335 -22.35 9.66 13.65
N LEU A 336 -21.28 10.02 12.93
CA LEU A 336 -20.17 10.80 13.47
C LEU A 336 -20.62 12.19 13.95
N LEU A 337 -21.59 12.78 13.25
CA LEU A 337 -22.07 14.13 13.46
C LEU A 337 -23.46 14.18 14.11
N ASP A 338 -24.03 13.04 14.52
CA ASP A 338 -25.35 13.03 15.17
C ASP A 338 -25.26 13.89 16.44
N SER A 339 -26.13 14.88 16.54
CA SER A 339 -26.19 15.84 17.66
C SER A 339 -26.57 15.20 19.00
N THR A 340 -27.00 13.93 19.00
CA THR A 340 -27.15 13.11 20.21
C THR A 340 -25.83 12.56 20.75
N THR A 341 -24.75 12.63 19.96
CA THR A 341 -23.39 12.38 20.46
C THR A 341 -22.92 13.62 21.21
N THR A 342 -22.68 13.45 22.51
CA THR A 342 -22.30 14.51 23.43
C THR A 342 -21.03 15.23 22.96
N THR A 343 -20.90 16.53 23.22
CA THR A 343 -19.74 17.35 22.81
C THR A 343 -18.54 17.17 23.74
N GLY A 344 -17.33 17.23 23.21
CA GLY A 344 -16.09 17.22 24.02
C GLY A 344 -15.69 15.82 24.51
N ASP A 345 -15.32 15.71 25.79
CA ASP A 345 -14.85 14.46 26.43
C ASP A 345 -15.85 13.30 26.31
N ASP A 346 -17.14 13.61 26.22
CA ASP A 346 -18.20 12.62 26.13
C ASP A 346 -18.46 12.15 24.69
N ASN A 347 -17.76 12.71 23.68
CA ASN A 347 -17.88 12.22 22.32
C ASN A 347 -17.13 10.89 22.15
N VAL A 348 -17.85 9.85 21.73
CA VAL A 348 -17.30 8.50 21.57
C VAL A 348 -16.19 8.43 20.51
N TYR A 349 -16.20 9.34 19.53
CA TYR A 349 -15.21 9.42 18.45
C TYR A 349 -14.15 10.50 18.64
N ARG A 350 -14.00 11.03 19.86
CA ARG A 350 -12.94 12.00 20.18
C ARG A 350 -11.54 11.43 19.92
N ILE A 351 -10.67 12.27 19.39
CA ILE A 351 -9.24 12.06 19.24
C ILE A 351 -8.58 12.65 20.49
N GLU A 352 -8.11 11.76 21.37
CA GLU A 352 -7.55 12.09 22.69
C GLU A 352 -6.13 11.52 22.85
N HIS A 353 -5.47 11.87 23.94
CA HIS A 353 -4.18 11.28 24.29
C HIS A 353 -4.30 9.76 24.54
N VAL A 354 -3.49 9.00 23.81
CA VAL A 354 -3.29 7.56 24.02
C VAL A 354 -2.04 7.38 24.90
N PRO A 355 -1.99 6.42 25.84
CA PRO A 355 -0.85 6.25 26.75
C PRO A 355 0.41 5.64 26.10
N VAL A 356 0.80 6.14 24.92
CA VAL A 356 1.99 5.75 24.14
C VAL A 356 3.22 6.59 24.51
N PRO A 357 4.44 6.22 24.05
CA PRO A 357 5.63 7.04 24.27
C PRO A 357 5.44 8.50 23.83
N GLU A 358 6.08 9.41 24.56
CA GLU A 358 5.93 10.87 24.38
C GLU A 358 6.19 11.32 22.93
N TRP A 359 7.21 10.76 22.28
CA TRP A 359 7.54 11.08 20.89
C TRP A 359 6.38 10.76 19.93
N TYR A 360 5.63 9.69 20.18
CA TYR A 360 4.49 9.29 19.35
C TYR A 360 3.34 10.28 19.53
N GLN A 361 3.10 10.68 20.79
CA GLN A 361 2.09 11.69 21.12
C GLN A 361 2.42 13.03 20.46
N LYS A 362 3.65 13.51 20.63
CA LYS A 362 4.13 14.75 19.99
C LYS A 362 3.93 14.70 18.48
N LEU A 363 4.17 13.55 17.84
CA LEU A 363 4.09 13.42 16.39
C LEU A 363 2.66 13.63 15.87
N TYR A 364 1.68 12.86 16.35
CA TYR A 364 0.31 13.01 15.85
C TYR A 364 -0.32 14.34 16.31
N VAL A 365 0.01 14.84 17.50
CA VAL A 365 -0.48 16.16 17.97
C VAL A 365 0.03 17.26 17.05
N ALA A 366 1.32 17.25 16.67
CA ALA A 366 1.87 18.23 15.74
C ALA A 366 1.23 18.14 14.35
N CYS A 367 0.98 16.94 13.83
CA CYS A 367 0.24 16.77 12.57
C CYS A 367 -1.19 17.31 12.64
N LEU A 368 -1.82 17.28 13.82
CA LEU A 368 -3.20 17.71 14.05
C LEU A 368 -3.33 19.18 14.49
N GLU A 369 -2.22 19.95 14.53
CA GLU A 369 -2.25 21.38 14.91
C GLU A 369 -3.32 22.15 14.10
N PRO A 370 -4.14 23.00 14.74
CA PRO A 370 -5.23 23.72 14.06
C PRO A 370 -4.73 24.62 12.93
N ARG A 371 -3.54 25.21 13.11
CA ARG A 371 -2.88 26.07 12.14
C ARG A 371 -2.00 25.24 11.20
N PRO A 372 -2.25 25.24 9.88
CA PRO A 372 -1.48 24.44 8.92
C PRO A 372 0.03 24.73 8.93
N GLU A 373 0.42 25.98 9.20
CA GLU A 373 1.81 26.41 9.29
C GLU A 373 2.57 25.75 10.45
N ASN A 374 1.87 25.30 11.49
CA ASN A 374 2.49 24.64 12.65
C ASN A 374 2.73 23.14 12.43
N ARG A 375 2.01 22.52 11.49
CA ARG A 375 2.16 21.09 11.17
C ARG A 375 3.52 20.82 10.51
N PRO A 376 4.12 19.63 10.67
CA PRO A 376 5.32 19.27 9.92
C PRO A 376 5.07 19.16 8.41
N GLU A 377 6.14 19.18 7.62
CA GLU A 377 6.18 18.60 6.28
C GLU A 377 6.35 17.07 6.35
N ALA A 378 5.97 16.37 5.28
CA ALA A 378 6.14 14.92 5.22
C ALA A 378 7.62 14.48 5.38
N THR A 379 8.55 15.27 4.83
CA THR A 379 10.00 15.08 4.98
C THR A 379 10.47 15.28 6.42
N GLU A 380 9.93 16.26 7.14
CA GLU A 380 10.24 16.50 8.55
C GLU A 380 9.77 15.33 9.43
N ILE A 381 8.60 14.72 9.12
CA ILE A 381 8.13 13.49 9.80
C ILE A 381 9.14 12.36 9.61
N ILE A 382 9.65 12.15 8.39
CA ILE A 382 10.64 11.11 8.09
C ILE A 382 11.93 11.35 8.89
N GLN A 383 12.47 12.57 8.83
CA GLN A 383 13.70 12.94 9.55
C GLN A 383 13.57 12.77 11.07
N ALA A 384 12.42 13.12 11.61
CA ALA A 384 12.10 13.00 13.03
C ALA A 384 11.96 11.54 13.49
N LEU A 385 11.29 10.71 12.68
CA LEU A 385 10.88 9.37 13.07
C LEU A 385 11.92 8.30 12.74
N GLN A 386 12.74 8.49 11.71
CA GLN A 386 13.68 7.47 11.24
C GLN A 386 14.71 7.04 12.29
N PRO A 387 15.37 7.95 13.04
CA PRO A 387 16.29 7.55 14.11
C PRO A 387 15.58 6.77 15.23
N ILE A 388 14.32 7.08 15.52
CA ILE A 388 13.52 6.35 16.50
C ILE A 388 13.26 4.94 15.97
N HIS A 389 12.81 4.83 14.72
CA HIS A 389 12.54 3.55 14.07
C HIS A 389 13.78 2.65 14.07
N GLU A 390 14.94 3.17 13.69
CA GLU A 390 16.19 2.39 13.64
C GLU A 390 16.60 1.81 15.01
N ASN A 391 16.33 2.54 16.10
CA ASN A 391 16.63 2.11 17.48
C ASN A 391 15.56 1.21 18.11
N LEU A 392 14.41 1.00 17.46
CA LEU A 392 13.40 0.05 17.93
C LEU A 392 13.79 -1.38 17.55
N ASP A 393 13.70 -2.31 18.50
CA ASP A 393 13.80 -3.73 18.22
C ASP A 393 12.52 -4.27 17.57
N PHE A 394 12.65 -5.29 16.71
CA PHE A 394 11.48 -6.05 16.28
C PHE A 394 10.87 -6.74 17.51
N SER A 395 9.54 -6.75 17.61
CA SER A 395 8.76 -7.37 18.69
C SER A 395 8.69 -6.64 20.05
N VAL A 396 8.85 -5.31 20.09
CA VAL A 396 8.47 -4.51 21.28
C VAL A 396 6.94 -4.41 21.36
N PRO A 397 6.26 -5.20 22.22
CA PRO A 397 4.81 -5.15 22.31
C PRO A 397 4.38 -3.84 22.94
N LEU A 398 3.18 -3.37 22.64
CA LEU A 398 2.64 -2.21 23.33
C LEU A 398 2.50 -2.49 24.84
N ASP A 399 2.79 -1.45 25.64
CA ASP A 399 2.57 -1.48 27.09
C ASP A 399 1.13 -1.90 27.38
N ARG A 400 0.94 -2.73 28.41
CA ARG A 400 -0.37 -3.24 28.82
C ARG A 400 -1.42 -2.13 28.98
N ARG A 401 -1.04 -0.96 29.49
CA ARG A 401 -1.93 0.20 29.65
C ARG A 401 -2.44 0.72 28.30
N VAL A 402 -1.61 0.66 27.25
CA VAL A 402 -2.02 1.01 25.88
C VAL A 402 -3.04 0.00 25.38
N THR A 403 -2.76 -1.29 25.54
CA THR A 403 -3.67 -2.36 25.13
C THR A 403 -5.02 -2.26 25.84
N GLU A 404 -5.03 -2.05 27.16
CA GLU A 404 -6.24 -1.86 27.95
C GLU A 404 -7.03 -0.62 27.50
N HIS A 405 -6.36 0.50 27.24
CA HIS A 405 -6.99 1.70 26.69
C HIS A 405 -7.64 1.43 25.32
N ILE A 406 -6.94 0.73 24.41
CA ILE A 406 -7.49 0.39 23.09
C ILE A 406 -8.74 -0.51 23.22
N VAL A 407 -8.69 -1.54 24.06
CA VAL A 407 -9.83 -2.43 24.31
C VAL A 407 -11.03 -1.62 24.81
N ALA A 408 -10.83 -0.74 25.79
CA ALA A 408 -11.88 0.09 26.34
C ALA A 408 -12.53 0.99 25.26
N ARG A 409 -11.71 1.67 24.45
CA ARG A 409 -12.21 2.55 23.37
C ARG A 409 -12.95 1.78 22.27
N ARG A 410 -12.45 0.60 21.88
CA ARG A 410 -13.17 -0.28 20.93
C ARG A 410 -14.52 -0.72 21.49
N ALA A 411 -14.60 -1.06 22.77
CA ALA A 411 -15.85 -1.45 23.41
C ALA A 411 -16.85 -0.29 23.48
N GLU A 412 -16.38 0.93 23.80
CA GLU A 412 -17.19 2.15 23.80
C GLU A 412 -17.80 2.43 22.43
N VAL A 413 -16.98 2.42 21.37
CA VAL A 413 -17.41 2.61 19.98
C VAL A 413 -18.40 1.53 19.53
N ALA A 414 -18.10 0.27 19.81
CA ALA A 414 -18.97 -0.85 19.44
C ALA A 414 -20.33 -0.77 20.14
N ASN A 415 -20.36 -0.41 21.43
CA ASN A 415 -21.60 -0.24 22.18
C ASN A 415 -22.44 0.94 21.66
N HIS A 416 -21.78 2.05 21.34
CA HIS A 416 -22.42 3.20 20.72
C HIS A 416 -23.06 2.83 19.38
N LEU A 417 -22.32 2.19 18.47
CA LEU A 417 -22.83 1.75 17.17
C LEU A 417 -24.00 0.77 17.28
N ARG A 418 -23.93 -0.17 18.23
CA ARG A 418 -25.02 -1.11 18.50
C ARG A 418 -26.28 -0.40 18.97
N THR A 419 -26.13 0.59 19.86
CA THR A 419 -27.25 1.38 20.37
C THR A 419 -27.84 2.25 19.29
N TYR A 420 -26.99 2.96 18.54
CA TYR A 420 -27.38 3.78 17.40
C TYR A 420 -28.17 2.96 16.39
N SER A 421 -27.68 1.78 16.01
CA SER A 421 -28.32 0.92 15.01
C SER A 421 -29.71 0.43 15.44
N LYS A 422 -29.93 0.22 16.74
CA LYS A 422 -31.25 -0.13 17.30
C LYS A 422 -32.24 1.03 17.24
N VAL A 423 -31.77 2.26 17.39
CA VAL A 423 -32.62 3.46 17.47
C VAL A 423 -32.89 4.06 16.08
N LYS A 424 -31.88 4.10 15.23
CA LYS A 424 -31.89 4.82 13.93
C LYS A 424 -31.83 3.90 12.70
N GLY A 425 -31.70 2.59 12.90
CA GLY A 425 -31.61 1.60 11.82
C GLY A 425 -30.18 1.34 11.34
N ALA A 426 -30.05 0.63 10.22
CA ALA A 426 -28.75 0.21 9.71
C ALA A 426 -27.84 1.40 9.36
N VAL A 427 -26.58 1.33 9.81
CA VAL A 427 -25.57 2.35 9.58
C VAL A 427 -24.83 2.03 8.29
N SER A 428 -24.87 2.94 7.32
CA SER A 428 -24.04 2.84 6.12
C SER A 428 -22.55 2.95 6.47
N PRO A 429 -21.66 2.30 5.73
CA PRO A 429 -20.22 2.45 5.93
C PRO A 429 -19.77 3.89 5.65
N SER A 430 -18.70 4.29 6.33
CA SER A 430 -18.05 5.57 6.10
C SER A 430 -17.35 5.59 4.74
N ALA A 431 -17.65 6.58 3.93
CA ALA A 431 -17.11 6.72 2.58
C ALA A 431 -16.78 8.18 2.28
N THR A 432 -15.92 8.41 1.28
CA THR A 432 -15.68 9.73 0.70
C THR A 432 -17.00 10.30 0.16
N ARG A 433 -17.31 11.54 0.52
CA ARG A 433 -18.51 12.26 0.06
C ARG A 433 -18.10 13.57 -0.61
N LEU A 434 -19.03 14.09 -1.42
CA LEU A 434 -18.98 15.43 -1.95
C LEU A 434 -19.77 16.37 -1.03
N TYR A 435 -19.11 17.40 -0.53
CA TYR A 435 -19.72 18.47 0.28
C TYR A 435 -19.72 19.78 -0.51
N THR A 436 -20.74 20.61 -0.34
CA THR A 436 -20.61 22.02 -0.74
C THR A 436 -19.79 22.74 0.32
N LEU A 437 -19.04 23.78 -0.07
CA LEU A 437 -18.22 24.53 0.89
C LEU A 437 -19.05 25.11 2.05
N ALA A 438 -20.29 25.53 1.76
CA ALA A 438 -21.23 26.05 2.75
C ALA A 438 -21.73 24.99 3.76
N ASN A 439 -21.80 23.71 3.33
CA ASN A 439 -22.36 22.63 4.13
C ASN A 439 -21.30 21.63 4.63
N LEU A 440 -20.00 21.94 4.47
CA LEU A 440 -18.95 21.10 5.03
C LEU A 440 -19.05 21.12 6.56
N PRO A 441 -19.20 19.96 7.24
CA PRO A 441 -19.30 19.92 8.70
C PRO A 441 -18.01 20.35 9.40
N ASN A 442 -18.11 20.82 10.65
CA ASN A 442 -16.93 21.15 11.47
C ASN A 442 -16.64 19.98 12.41
N THR A 443 -15.51 19.30 12.22
CA THR A 443 -15.07 18.19 13.06
C THR A 443 -14.05 18.58 14.12
N SER A 444 -13.74 19.87 14.29
CA SER A 444 -12.75 20.34 15.27
C SER A 444 -13.12 19.98 16.71
N HIS A 445 -14.42 19.82 17.00
CA HIS A 445 -14.92 19.37 18.30
C HIS A 445 -14.55 17.92 18.65
N LEU A 446 -14.08 17.13 17.67
CA LEU A 446 -13.55 15.79 17.90
C LEU A 446 -12.10 15.83 18.40
N LEU A 447 -11.37 16.93 18.23
CA LEU A 447 -9.98 17.07 18.66
C LEU A 447 -9.95 17.44 20.15
N ASN A 448 -9.68 16.48 21.01
CA ASN A 448 -9.50 16.67 22.44
C ASN A 448 -8.00 16.54 22.79
N LEU A 449 -7.21 17.47 22.26
CA LEU A 449 -5.76 17.47 22.39
C LEU A 449 -5.25 18.86 22.85
N PRO A 450 -4.25 18.92 23.73
CA PRO A 450 -3.54 20.15 24.04
C PRO A 450 -2.61 20.51 22.87
N PHE A 451 -2.97 21.57 22.15
CA PHE A 451 -2.12 22.11 21.08
C PHE A 451 -1.10 23.09 21.62
N THR A 452 0.14 22.96 21.13
CA THR A 452 1.25 23.84 21.51
C THR A 452 1.16 25.19 20.77
N ASN A 453 0.49 25.21 19.62
CA ASN A 453 0.37 26.38 18.73
C ASN A 453 1.73 26.94 18.27
N VAL A 454 2.77 26.12 18.24
CA VAL A 454 4.10 26.49 17.72
C VAL A 454 4.49 25.61 16.53
N PRO A 455 5.43 26.05 15.67
CA PRO A 455 5.93 25.23 14.57
C PRO A 455 6.52 23.90 15.04
N PHE A 456 6.38 22.85 14.22
CA PHE A 456 6.91 21.51 14.49
C PHE A 456 8.40 21.53 14.87
N SER A 457 9.21 22.33 14.20
CA SER A 457 10.64 22.48 14.48
C SER A 457 10.96 22.94 15.91
N VAL A 458 10.01 23.61 16.57
CA VAL A 458 10.10 24.02 17.98
C VAL A 458 9.48 22.94 18.89
N ALA A 459 8.32 22.41 18.51
CA ALA A 459 7.60 21.40 19.31
C ALA A 459 8.33 20.05 19.40
N TRP A 460 9.10 19.70 18.36
CA TRP A 460 9.82 18.43 18.26
C TRP A 460 11.20 18.47 18.94
N LEU A 461 11.67 19.63 19.38
CA LEU A 461 12.95 19.72 20.10
C LEU A 461 12.92 18.78 21.31
N PRO A 462 13.97 17.97 21.52
CA PRO A 462 14.07 17.16 22.72
C PRO A 462 14.06 18.09 23.93
N THR A 463 13.04 17.95 24.77
CA THR A 463 12.98 18.61 26.08
C THR A 463 14.03 17.97 26.98
N SER A 464 15.30 18.40 26.85
CA SER A 464 16.43 17.95 27.68
C SER A 464 16.81 16.46 27.48
N PRO A 465 18.02 16.00 27.87
CA PRO A 465 18.51 14.69 27.46
C PRO A 465 17.67 13.58 28.08
N THR A 466 17.45 12.54 27.27
CA THR A 466 16.92 11.21 27.62
C THR A 466 17.07 10.89 29.11
N PRO A 467 16.01 10.41 29.80
CA PRO A 467 16.18 9.90 31.16
C PRO A 467 17.21 8.77 31.06
N SER A 468 18.38 9.00 31.66
CA SER A 468 19.33 7.94 31.94
C SER A 468 18.54 6.82 32.61
N LEU A 469 18.66 5.61 32.08
CA LEU A 469 18.22 4.39 32.72
C LEU A 469 18.53 4.48 34.22
N ASP A 470 17.50 4.24 35.02
CA ASP A 470 17.55 4.24 36.48
C ASP A 470 18.78 3.43 36.95
N PRO A 471 19.70 4.01 37.75
CA PRO A 471 20.88 3.32 38.26
C PRO A 471 20.56 2.08 39.10
N SER A 472 19.29 1.89 39.51
CA SER A 472 18.83 0.69 40.22
C SER A 472 18.87 -0.61 39.37
N LEU A 473 18.96 -0.52 38.03
CA LEU A 473 19.12 -1.69 37.15
C LEU A 473 20.59 -2.08 36.92
N SER A 474 21.55 -1.22 37.29
CA SER A 474 22.98 -1.50 37.13
C SER A 474 23.54 -2.45 38.19
N GLU A 475 22.95 -2.49 39.38
CA GLU A 475 23.30 -3.46 40.44
C GLU A 475 22.83 -4.88 40.08
N PHE A 476 21.71 -5.02 39.35
CA PHE A 476 21.17 -6.33 38.99
C PHE A 476 21.99 -7.05 37.89
N ILE A 477 22.71 -6.29 37.05
CA ILE A 477 23.55 -6.84 35.97
C ILE A 477 24.95 -7.24 36.48
N MET A 478 25.46 -6.63 37.55
CA MET A 478 26.76 -7.04 38.12
C MET A 478 26.68 -8.35 38.93
N ASP A 479 25.53 -8.69 39.53
CA ASP A 479 25.36 -9.93 40.31
C ASP A 479 25.22 -11.19 39.43
N LEU A 480 24.83 -11.04 38.16
CA LEU A 480 24.79 -12.17 37.22
C LEU A 480 26.16 -12.46 36.56
N ALA A 481 27.07 -11.49 36.54
CA ALA A 481 28.42 -11.64 35.98
C ALA A 481 29.43 -12.27 36.96
N SER A 482 29.15 -12.25 38.27
CA SER A 482 30.00 -12.85 39.30
C SER A 482 29.73 -14.36 39.51
N ALA A 483 28.61 -14.88 39.00
CA ALA A 483 28.21 -16.29 39.19
C ALA A 483 28.68 -17.27 38.10
N SER A 484 29.34 -16.81 37.01
CA SER A 484 29.75 -17.66 35.89
C SER A 484 31.26 -17.91 35.76
N SER A 485 32.06 -17.54 36.76
CA SER A 485 33.50 -17.81 36.78
C SER A 485 33.88 -18.82 37.85
N ASN A 486 33.60 -20.11 37.62
CA ASN A 486 34.40 -21.16 38.24
C ASN A 486 34.41 -22.49 37.46
N THR A 487 35.62 -22.88 37.07
CA THR A 487 36.08 -24.22 36.63
C THR A 487 35.59 -24.70 35.25
N GLY A 488 36.41 -24.99 34.24
CA GLY A 488 37.87 -25.11 34.12
C GLY A 488 38.26 -26.44 33.48
N SER A 489 38.73 -26.40 32.21
CA SER A 489 39.59 -27.38 31.47
C SER A 489 39.12 -28.85 31.39
N VAL A 490 39.21 -29.58 30.26
CA VAL A 490 40.43 -30.02 29.55
C VAL A 490 40.13 -30.38 28.08
N ASP A 491 41.17 -30.21 27.27
CA ASP A 491 41.41 -30.28 25.82
C ASP A 491 41.06 -31.58 25.01
N PRO A 492 41.18 -31.51 23.65
CA PRO A 492 40.53 -32.37 22.65
C PRO A 492 41.46 -33.42 22.01
N ALA A 493 40.89 -34.44 21.33
CA ALA A 493 41.51 -35.10 20.16
C ALA A 493 40.65 -36.20 19.49
N LEU A 494 40.61 -36.11 18.16
CA LEU A 494 40.71 -37.16 17.12
C LEU A 494 39.49 -37.98 16.59
N ALA A 495 39.50 -38.06 15.25
CA ALA A 495 39.12 -39.17 14.33
C ALA A 495 37.60 -39.36 14.03
N SER A 496 37.09 -38.98 12.85
CA SER A 496 37.19 -39.58 11.49
C SER A 496 36.12 -40.64 11.17
N ALA A 497 35.33 -40.34 10.12
CA ALA A 497 34.73 -41.23 9.11
C ALA A 497 33.81 -42.39 9.55
N ASN A 498 32.53 -42.34 9.14
CA ASN A 498 31.92 -43.23 8.13
C ASN A 498 30.37 -43.17 8.17
N ASP A 499 29.79 -42.99 6.98
CA ASP A 499 28.40 -43.29 6.57
C ASP A 499 28.19 -44.83 6.48
N PRO A 500 27.02 -45.41 6.11
CA PRO A 500 25.61 -45.01 6.19
C PRO A 500 24.66 -46.14 6.71
N SER A 501 23.36 -45.82 6.75
CA SER A 501 22.22 -46.71 6.39
C SER A 501 21.31 -47.34 7.46
N THR A 502 20.01 -47.25 7.14
CA THR A 502 18.87 -48.17 7.36
C THR A 502 17.77 -47.83 8.39
N ALA A 503 16.55 -47.83 7.83
CA ALA A 503 15.27 -48.30 8.37
C ALA A 503 14.36 -47.33 9.16
N ALA A 504 13.35 -46.80 8.44
CA ALA A 504 11.98 -46.61 8.95
C ALA A 504 11.21 -47.97 8.91
N PRO A 505 9.92 -48.12 9.30
CA PRO A 505 8.96 -47.15 9.87
C PRO A 505 8.14 -47.69 11.09
N GLY A 506 7.34 -46.84 11.72
CA GLY A 506 6.39 -47.25 12.77
C GLY A 506 5.28 -46.23 13.01
N THR A 507 4.22 -46.34 12.21
CA THR A 507 2.87 -45.79 12.44
C THR A 507 2.23 -46.33 13.72
N LEU A 508 1.49 -45.50 14.47
CA LEU A 508 0.18 -45.79 15.07
C LEU A 508 -0.46 -44.51 15.64
N THR A 509 -1.73 -44.28 15.29
CA THR A 509 -2.62 -43.17 15.69
C THR A 509 -3.59 -43.61 16.84
N PRO A 510 -4.73 -42.94 17.15
CA PRO A 510 -4.92 -41.92 18.19
C PRO A 510 -6.04 -42.28 19.22
N SER A 511 -6.51 -41.29 20.00
CA SER A 511 -7.57 -41.26 21.04
C SER A 511 -7.00 -41.30 22.47
N SER A 512 -7.41 -40.45 23.41
CA SER A 512 -8.78 -40.14 23.83
C SER A 512 -8.95 -38.73 24.42
N LEU A 513 -10.05 -38.10 24.01
CA LEU A 513 -10.72 -36.95 24.60
C LEU A 513 -11.28 -37.26 26.01
N GLN A 514 -11.50 -36.17 26.78
CA GLN A 514 -12.43 -36.04 27.90
C GLN A 514 -12.08 -36.74 29.22
N GLN A 515 -11.49 -35.98 30.16
CA GLN A 515 -11.84 -35.98 31.59
C GLN A 515 -10.93 -35.01 32.37
N SER A 516 -11.36 -33.76 32.55
CA SER A 516 -10.98 -32.92 33.72
C SER A 516 -11.60 -31.50 33.63
N GLN A 517 -12.92 -31.42 33.44
CA GLN A 517 -13.72 -30.24 33.80
C GLN A 517 -14.62 -30.65 34.96
N HIS A 518 -14.09 -30.75 36.19
CA HIS A 518 -14.95 -30.78 37.38
C HIS A 518 -14.22 -30.60 38.72
N LEU A 519 -13.24 -29.69 38.84
CA LEU A 519 -12.63 -29.40 40.15
C LEU A 519 -11.96 -28.02 40.20
N GLN A 520 -12.76 -26.95 40.04
CA GLN A 520 -12.35 -25.61 40.48
C GLN A 520 -13.53 -24.65 40.67
N GLN A 521 -14.68 -25.17 41.09
CA GLN A 521 -15.88 -24.37 41.38
C GLN A 521 -16.39 -24.59 42.81
N GLN A 522 -15.46 -24.60 43.78
CA GLN A 522 -15.79 -24.71 45.21
C GLN A 522 -14.77 -23.96 46.09
N GLN A 523 -14.44 -22.72 45.74
CA GLN A 523 -13.60 -21.88 46.62
C GLN A 523 -13.90 -20.38 46.59
N GLN A 524 -15.13 -19.97 46.30
CA GLN A 524 -15.58 -18.57 46.50
C GLN A 524 -17.06 -18.47 46.93
N GLN A 525 -17.43 -19.21 47.98
CA GLN A 525 -18.61 -18.89 48.79
C GLN A 525 -18.30 -19.18 50.26
N GLN A 526 -17.55 -18.28 50.88
CA GLN A 526 -17.55 -18.01 52.33
C GLN A 526 -16.55 -16.89 52.59
N GLN A 527 -16.98 -15.63 52.41
CA GLN A 527 -16.55 -14.44 53.16
C GLN A 527 -17.20 -13.20 52.53
N HIS A 528 -18.41 -12.91 52.96
CA HIS A 528 -18.89 -11.60 53.43
C HIS A 528 -20.42 -11.64 53.56
N GLN A 529 -20.82 -11.87 54.82
CA GLN A 529 -21.94 -11.19 55.45
C GLN A 529 -21.66 -9.69 55.52
#